data_AF-A0AA40E8B4-F1
#
_entry.id   AF-A0AA40E8B4-F1
#
_cell.length_a   1.000
_cell.length_b   1.000
_cell.length_c   1.000
_cell.angle_alpha   90.00
_cell.angle_beta   90.00
_cell.angle_gamma   90.00
#
_symmetry.space_group_name_H-M   'P 1'
#
loop_
_entity.id
_entity.type
_entity.pdbx_description
1 polymer ?
#
loop_
_entity_poly.entity_id
_entity_poly.type
_entity_poly.pdbx_seq_one_letter_code
_entity_poly.pdbx_strand_id
1 'polypeptide(L)'
;MEGWGARHLFVNLEYEVDELRREAKMARLCAERGMALHVAHDTCVVMPGALRSGTGRPYAVYSPWYRAWVRHVHENLELLELSDAPSKNPASAREAFAELFDCEIPPAPESKRLSDEEAERFRSLWPAGEHEAMKRLDKFCETDIGGYAANRNIPSTPGTSNLSVHFASGTLSARTAVRVARDRNKTKKLDAGIEGIQTWISEVAWRDFYKHVLVHWPYTCMNKPFKPEYSNIEWSYNQEHFGAWTEGRTGFPIVDAAMRQLRGMGWMHNRCRMIVASFLSKDLLLDWRMGERFFMEHLIDGDFASNNGGWGFAASVGVDPQPYFRIFNPLLQSEKFDPQGDYIRRWVPELKGVVGKAIHHPYGRGAGPQAKKAGYPKPIVEHKVARERALAAYKRGIESGL
;
A
#
# COMPACT_ATOMS: atom_id res chain seq x y z
N MET A 1 -31.86 6.54 13.11
CA MET A 1 -32.20 5.12 13.39
C MET A 1 -33.52 4.99 14.13
N GLU A 2 -33.69 5.57 15.32
CA GLU A 2 -34.98 5.53 16.05
C GLU A 2 -36.13 6.18 15.28
N GLY A 3 -35.90 7.36 14.68
CA GLY A 3 -36.89 8.03 13.81
C GLY A 3 -37.28 7.23 12.55
N TRP A 4 -36.50 6.20 12.18
CA TRP A 4 -36.81 5.30 11.06
C TRP A 4 -37.37 3.95 11.51
N GLY A 5 -37.56 3.74 12.81
CA GLY A 5 -38.02 2.45 13.36
C GLY A 5 -37.05 1.29 13.13
N ALA A 6 -35.76 1.56 12.87
CA ALA A 6 -34.78 0.52 12.57
C ALA A 6 -34.57 -0.42 13.76
N ARG A 7 -34.59 -1.74 13.50
CA ARG A 7 -34.33 -2.79 14.51
C ARG A 7 -33.01 -3.53 14.32
N HIS A 8 -32.43 -3.40 13.14
CA HIS A 8 -31.20 -4.09 12.76
C HIS A 8 -30.21 -3.09 12.15
N LEU A 9 -28.95 -3.21 12.53
CA LEU A 9 -27.84 -2.52 11.92
C LEU A 9 -26.87 -3.56 11.37
N PHE A 10 -26.58 -3.51 10.08
CA PHE A 10 -25.62 -4.40 9.42
C PHE A 10 -24.37 -3.60 9.04
N VAL A 11 -23.20 -4.10 9.40
CA VAL A 11 -21.91 -3.47 9.09
C VAL A 11 -20.88 -4.50 8.66
N ASN A 12 -19.95 -4.09 7.81
CA ASN A 12 -18.72 -4.84 7.55
C ASN A 12 -17.65 -4.41 8.55
N LEU A 13 -16.95 -5.38 9.14
CA LEU A 13 -15.91 -5.12 10.13
C LEU A 13 -14.67 -4.49 9.49
N GLU A 14 -14.15 -3.44 10.12
CA GLU A 14 -12.81 -2.90 9.92
C GLU A 14 -11.90 -3.39 11.06
N TYR A 15 -10.62 -3.67 10.78
CA TYR A 15 -9.75 -4.43 11.69
C TYR A 15 -8.81 -3.56 12.52
N GLU A 16 -8.68 -2.31 12.13
CA GLU A 16 -7.87 -1.28 12.74
C GLU A 16 -8.39 -0.95 14.16
N VAL A 17 -7.51 -0.53 15.07
CA VAL A 17 -7.85 -0.49 16.51
C VAL A 17 -8.92 0.56 16.84
N ASP A 18 -8.90 1.72 16.17
CA ASP A 18 -9.86 2.78 16.46
C ASP A 18 -11.26 2.44 15.92
N GLU A 19 -11.29 1.73 14.80
CA GLU A 19 -12.47 1.12 14.20
C GLU A 19 -13.02 0.06 15.15
N LEU A 20 -12.22 -0.92 15.59
CA LEU A 20 -12.68 -1.92 16.57
C LEU A 20 -13.23 -1.29 17.86
N ARG A 21 -12.65 -0.17 18.32
CA ARG A 21 -13.18 0.61 19.45
C ARG A 21 -14.52 1.27 19.11
N ARG A 22 -14.69 1.79 17.89
CA ARG A 22 -15.97 2.32 17.35
C ARG A 22 -17.02 1.21 17.29
N GLU A 23 -16.71 0.04 16.74
CA GLU A 23 -17.62 -1.12 16.69
C GLU A 23 -18.04 -1.58 18.09
N ALA A 24 -17.11 -1.64 19.04
CA ALA A 24 -17.43 -2.00 20.42
C ALA A 24 -18.39 -0.98 21.08
N LYS A 25 -18.26 0.31 20.77
CA LYS A 25 -19.21 1.34 21.21
C LYS A 25 -20.56 1.20 20.52
N MET A 26 -20.58 0.93 19.20
CA MET A 26 -21.82 0.69 18.45
C MET A 26 -22.58 -0.53 18.99
N ALA A 27 -21.89 -1.62 19.32
CA ALA A 27 -22.49 -2.82 19.89
C ALA A 27 -23.21 -2.52 21.21
N ARG A 28 -22.57 -1.75 22.10
CA ARG A 28 -23.18 -1.31 23.37
C ARG A 28 -24.40 -0.43 23.13
N LEU A 29 -24.28 0.55 22.24
CA LEU A 29 -25.38 1.46 21.90
C LEU A 29 -26.58 0.71 21.32
N CYS A 30 -26.36 -0.23 20.40
CA CYS A 30 -27.44 -1.05 19.85
C CYS A 30 -28.12 -1.88 20.95
N ALA A 31 -27.35 -2.51 21.83
CA ALA A 31 -27.90 -3.29 22.94
C ALA A 31 -28.76 -2.44 23.90
N GLU A 32 -28.27 -1.25 24.28
CA GLU A 32 -29.01 -0.30 25.13
C GLU A 32 -30.30 0.19 24.48
N ARG A 33 -30.35 0.25 23.15
CA ARG A 33 -31.48 0.73 22.36
C ARG A 33 -32.41 -0.40 21.87
N GLY A 34 -32.16 -1.64 22.27
CA GLY A 34 -32.95 -2.80 21.83
C GLY A 34 -32.84 -3.08 20.33
N MET A 35 -31.71 -2.75 19.71
CA MET A 35 -31.40 -3.01 18.31
C MET A 35 -30.39 -4.16 18.18
N ALA A 36 -30.53 -4.98 17.14
CA ALA A 36 -29.55 -6.01 16.81
C ALA A 36 -28.45 -5.46 15.90
N LEU A 37 -27.18 -5.65 16.29
CA LEU A 37 -26.01 -5.38 15.46
C LEU A 37 -25.54 -6.67 14.80
N HIS A 38 -25.42 -6.65 13.47
CA HIS A 38 -24.88 -7.73 12.65
C HIS A 38 -23.56 -7.28 12.03
N VAL A 39 -22.50 -8.05 12.26
CA VAL A 39 -21.15 -7.73 11.78
C VAL A 39 -20.69 -8.83 10.85
N ALA A 40 -20.28 -8.47 9.64
CA ALA A 40 -19.75 -9.38 8.64
C ALA A 40 -18.27 -9.11 8.36
N HIS A 41 -17.51 -10.17 8.04
CA HIS A 41 -16.12 -10.05 7.59
C HIS A 41 -16.09 -9.99 6.06
N ASP A 42 -15.74 -8.83 5.51
CA ASP A 42 -15.77 -8.64 4.05
C ASP A 42 -14.41 -8.25 3.45
N THR A 43 -13.57 -7.49 4.16
CA THR A 43 -12.37 -6.90 3.55
C THR A 43 -11.29 -7.91 3.11
N CYS A 44 -11.19 -9.09 3.74
CA CYS A 44 -10.19 -10.12 3.40
C CYS A 44 -10.85 -11.32 2.69
N VAL A 45 -10.10 -12.04 1.85
CA VAL A 45 -10.56 -13.30 1.24
C VAL A 45 -10.74 -14.36 2.31
N VAL A 46 -9.75 -14.49 3.20
CA VAL A 46 -9.83 -15.35 4.39
C VAL A 46 -9.87 -14.47 5.62
N MET A 47 -10.86 -14.66 6.48
CA MET A 47 -10.99 -13.85 7.68
C MET A 47 -9.80 -14.08 8.63
N PRO A 48 -9.25 -13.02 9.27
CA PRO A 48 -8.27 -13.16 10.33
C PRO A 48 -8.74 -14.12 11.43
N GLY A 49 -7.83 -14.95 11.95
CA GLY A 49 -8.14 -15.97 12.96
C GLY A 49 -8.56 -17.33 12.41
N ALA A 50 -8.97 -17.43 11.14
CA ALA A 50 -9.27 -18.72 10.48
C ALA A 50 -8.00 -19.54 10.18
N LEU A 51 -6.87 -18.88 9.99
CA LEU A 51 -5.59 -19.53 9.71
C LEU A 51 -4.76 -19.68 11.00
N ARG A 52 -4.29 -20.90 11.28
CA ARG A 52 -3.38 -21.18 12.41
C ARG A 52 -2.19 -22.00 11.93
N SER A 53 -1.02 -21.74 12.50
CA SER A 53 0.15 -22.58 12.26
C SER A 53 -0.01 -23.95 12.92
N GLY A 54 0.84 -24.92 12.55
CA GLY A 54 0.83 -26.25 13.16
C GLY A 54 1.08 -26.26 14.67
N THR A 55 1.61 -25.17 15.24
CA THR A 55 1.79 -24.99 16.69
C THR A 55 0.69 -24.12 17.33
N GLY A 56 -0.37 -23.82 16.59
CA GLY A 56 -1.49 -22.97 17.03
C GLY A 56 -1.17 -21.48 17.11
N ARG A 57 0.06 -21.05 16.82
CA ARG A 57 0.47 -19.64 16.84
C ARG A 57 0.08 -18.90 15.55
N PRO A 58 -0.18 -17.58 15.62
CA PRO A 58 -0.31 -16.73 14.44
C PRO A 58 0.92 -16.78 13.53
N TYR A 59 0.72 -16.56 12.23
CA TYR A 59 1.82 -16.49 11.28
C TYR A 59 2.48 -15.11 11.29
N ALA A 60 3.81 -15.08 11.44
CA ALA A 60 4.64 -13.86 11.34
C ALA A 60 5.57 -13.88 10.11
N VAL A 61 5.39 -14.85 9.21
CA VAL A 61 6.18 -15.02 7.98
C VAL A 61 5.22 -15.32 6.83
N TYR A 62 5.38 -14.64 5.71
CA TYR A 62 4.40 -14.68 4.62
C TYR A 62 4.33 -16.04 3.93
N SER A 63 5.47 -16.61 3.51
CA SER A 63 5.49 -17.85 2.73
C SER A 63 4.72 -19.03 3.37
N PRO A 64 4.88 -19.35 4.67
CA PRO A 64 4.07 -20.39 5.30
C PRO A 64 2.61 -19.97 5.51
N TRP A 65 2.32 -18.67 5.73
CA TRP A 65 0.95 -18.16 5.78
C TRP A 65 0.25 -18.31 4.43
N TYR A 66 0.90 -17.94 3.32
CA TYR A 66 0.34 -18.01 1.97
C TYR A 66 0.00 -19.46 1.58
N ARG A 67 0.86 -20.43 1.92
CA ARG A 67 0.55 -21.85 1.71
C ARG A 67 -0.69 -22.30 2.50
N ALA A 68 -0.88 -21.79 3.71
CA ALA A 68 -2.06 -22.08 4.51
C ALA A 68 -3.31 -21.37 3.96
N TRP A 69 -3.17 -20.13 3.51
CA TRP A 69 -4.21 -19.34 2.87
C TRP A 69 -4.71 -20.02 1.58
N VAL A 70 -3.80 -20.43 0.69
CA VAL A 70 -4.15 -21.15 -0.55
C VAL A 70 -4.90 -22.45 -0.25
N ARG A 71 -4.37 -23.28 0.67
CA ARG A 71 -5.03 -24.53 1.07
C ARG A 71 -6.43 -24.27 1.61
N HIS A 72 -6.57 -23.29 2.50
CA HIS A 72 -7.86 -22.94 3.10
C HIS A 72 -8.87 -22.48 2.04
N VAL A 73 -8.47 -21.64 1.07
CA VAL A 73 -9.36 -21.22 -0.02
C VAL A 73 -9.73 -22.40 -0.93
N HIS A 74 -8.81 -23.34 -1.19
CA HIS A 74 -9.13 -24.56 -1.96
C HIS A 74 -10.10 -25.49 -1.25
N GLU A 75 -10.05 -25.55 0.08
CA GLU A 75 -10.97 -26.34 0.92
C GLU A 75 -12.34 -25.65 1.08
N ASN A 76 -12.42 -24.34 0.85
CA ASN A 76 -13.60 -23.49 1.08
C ASN A 76 -13.84 -22.57 -0.13
N LEU A 77 -14.09 -23.16 -1.30
CA LEU A 77 -14.23 -22.40 -2.56
C LEU A 77 -15.40 -21.41 -2.56
N GLU A 78 -16.39 -21.61 -1.70
CA GLU A 78 -17.50 -20.69 -1.47
C GLU A 78 -17.03 -19.31 -1.00
N LEU A 79 -15.82 -19.20 -0.42
CA LEU A 79 -15.18 -17.92 -0.12
C LEU A 79 -14.93 -17.06 -1.36
N LEU A 80 -14.96 -17.63 -2.56
CA LEU A 80 -14.76 -16.88 -3.81
C LEU A 80 -16.07 -16.62 -4.55
N GLU A 81 -17.17 -17.24 -4.11
CA GLU A 81 -18.47 -17.10 -4.75
C GLU A 81 -19.12 -15.76 -4.37
N LEU A 82 -19.86 -15.18 -5.32
CA LEU A 82 -20.58 -13.93 -5.10
C LEU A 82 -21.97 -14.22 -4.53
N SER A 83 -22.39 -13.42 -3.57
CA SER A 83 -23.80 -13.34 -3.21
C SER A 83 -24.57 -12.64 -4.33
N ASP A 84 -25.85 -13.02 -4.50
CA ASP A 84 -26.73 -12.35 -5.44
C ASP A 84 -26.87 -10.86 -5.09
N ALA A 85 -26.91 -10.02 -6.12
CA ALA A 85 -27.16 -8.60 -5.92
C ALA A 85 -28.54 -8.39 -5.26
N PRO A 86 -28.66 -7.46 -4.31
CA PRO A 86 -29.94 -7.18 -3.67
C PRO A 86 -30.94 -6.67 -4.70
N SER A 87 -32.21 -7.06 -4.53
CA SER A 87 -33.30 -6.49 -5.34
C SER A 87 -33.44 -4.99 -5.10
N LYS A 88 -33.93 -4.27 -6.12
CA LYS A 88 -34.16 -2.83 -6.04
C LYS A 88 -35.14 -2.50 -4.92
N ASN A 89 -34.84 -1.49 -4.11
CA ASN A 89 -35.78 -0.96 -3.12
C ASN A 89 -37.12 -0.55 -3.78
N PRO A 90 -38.26 -0.71 -3.07
CA PRO A 90 -39.55 -0.21 -3.54
C PRO A 90 -39.51 1.28 -3.88
N ALA A 91 -40.30 1.73 -4.85
CA ALA A 91 -40.34 3.14 -5.27
C ALA A 91 -40.68 4.09 -4.12
N SER A 92 -41.57 3.66 -3.21
CA SER A 92 -41.98 4.40 -2.02
C SER A 92 -40.86 4.61 -0.99
N ALA A 93 -39.75 3.88 -1.07
CA ALA A 93 -38.65 4.02 -0.10
C ALA A 93 -38.04 5.42 -0.12
N ARG A 94 -37.94 6.08 -1.28
CA ARG A 94 -37.42 7.45 -1.37
C ARG A 94 -38.34 8.47 -0.70
N GLU A 95 -39.65 8.27 -0.80
CA GLU A 95 -40.65 9.13 -0.15
C GLU A 95 -40.68 8.88 1.37
N ALA A 96 -40.71 7.62 1.79
CA ALA A 96 -40.78 7.23 3.20
C ALA A 96 -39.51 7.60 3.99
N PHE A 97 -38.35 7.67 3.33
CA PHE A 97 -37.06 8.00 3.95
C PHE A 97 -36.41 9.22 3.29
N ALA A 98 -37.21 10.21 2.87
CA ALA A 98 -36.71 11.41 2.16
C ALA A 98 -35.54 12.08 2.89
N GLU A 99 -35.62 12.24 4.21
CA GLU A 99 -34.54 12.81 5.02
C GLU A 99 -33.18 12.10 4.88
N LEU A 100 -33.17 10.78 4.61
CA LEU A 100 -31.94 10.03 4.38
C LEU A 100 -31.37 10.29 2.99
N PHE A 101 -32.23 10.38 1.97
CA PHE A 101 -31.83 10.57 0.58
C PHE A 101 -31.50 12.02 0.24
N ASP A 102 -32.10 12.97 0.96
CA ASP A 102 -31.87 14.42 0.82
C ASP A 102 -30.70 14.90 1.68
N CYS A 103 -30.12 14.02 2.50
CA CYS A 103 -28.95 14.32 3.31
C CYS A 103 -27.74 14.63 2.41
N GLU A 104 -27.27 15.88 2.44
CA GLU A 104 -26.09 16.29 1.70
C GLU A 104 -24.84 15.62 2.25
N ILE A 105 -24.00 15.10 1.36
CA ILE A 105 -22.68 14.58 1.74
C ILE A 105 -21.81 15.77 2.16
N PRO A 106 -21.31 15.80 3.41
CA PRO A 106 -20.49 16.91 3.86
C PRO A 106 -19.22 16.99 3.00
N PRO A 107 -18.77 18.21 2.65
CA PRO A 107 -17.53 18.36 1.89
C PRO A 107 -16.34 17.96 2.75
N ALA A 108 -15.22 17.63 2.10
CA ALA A 108 -13.96 17.38 2.81
C ALA A 108 -13.58 18.60 3.69
N PRO A 109 -12.93 18.37 4.85
CA PRO A 109 -12.41 19.45 5.70
C PRO A 109 -11.51 20.39 4.91
N GLU A 110 -11.53 21.69 5.19
CA GLU A 110 -10.79 22.70 4.44
C GLU A 110 -9.29 22.37 4.32
N SER A 111 -8.68 21.89 5.40
CA SER A 111 -7.27 21.46 5.45
C SER A 111 -6.94 20.20 4.64
N LYS A 112 -7.95 19.54 4.07
CA LYS A 112 -7.84 18.29 3.30
C LYS A 112 -8.57 18.39 1.95
N ARG A 113 -8.99 19.58 1.54
CA ARG A 113 -9.55 19.81 0.19
C ARG A 113 -8.43 19.84 -0.83
N LEU A 114 -8.66 19.17 -1.95
CA LEU A 114 -7.83 19.30 -3.14
C LEU A 114 -8.13 20.63 -3.83
N SER A 115 -7.14 21.20 -4.50
CA SER A 115 -7.41 22.25 -5.49
C SER A 115 -8.26 21.70 -6.66
N ASP A 116 -8.93 22.59 -7.40
CA ASP A 116 -9.75 22.18 -8.55
C ASP A 116 -8.93 21.43 -9.60
N GLU A 117 -7.68 21.85 -9.82
CA GLU A 117 -6.74 21.17 -10.73
C GLU A 117 -6.38 19.77 -10.24
N GLU A 118 -6.08 19.60 -8.95
CA GLU A 118 -5.78 18.29 -8.37
C GLU A 118 -6.99 17.36 -8.40
N ALA A 119 -8.19 17.89 -8.09
CA ALA A 119 -9.43 17.14 -8.12
C ALA A 119 -9.73 16.63 -9.54
N GLU A 120 -9.62 17.49 -10.55
CA GLU A 120 -9.81 17.10 -11.95
C GLU A 120 -8.78 16.06 -12.39
N ARG A 121 -7.50 16.31 -12.08
CA ARG A 121 -6.41 15.37 -12.39
C ARG A 121 -6.65 13.99 -11.76
N PHE A 122 -7.00 13.92 -10.48
CA PHE A 122 -7.22 12.65 -9.80
C PHE A 122 -8.50 11.94 -10.25
N ARG A 123 -9.58 12.67 -10.57
CA ARG A 123 -10.77 12.06 -11.20
C ARG A 123 -10.44 11.43 -12.55
N SER A 124 -9.57 12.07 -13.34
CA SER A 124 -9.12 11.54 -14.63
C SER A 124 -8.23 10.30 -14.47
N LEU A 125 -7.28 10.33 -13.53
CA LEU A 125 -6.35 9.22 -13.28
C LEU A 125 -7.03 8.01 -12.59
N TRP A 126 -7.97 8.29 -11.68
CA TRP A 126 -8.59 7.32 -10.78
C TRP A 126 -10.12 7.51 -10.75
N PRO A 127 -10.84 7.22 -11.85
CA PRO A 127 -12.30 7.28 -11.82
C PRO A 127 -12.83 6.32 -10.76
N ALA A 128 -13.77 6.81 -9.94
CA ALA A 128 -14.29 6.07 -8.79
C ALA A 128 -15.40 5.09 -9.18
N GLY A 129 -15.67 4.13 -8.29
CA GLY A 129 -16.83 3.25 -8.35
C GLY A 129 -16.52 1.83 -8.83
N GLU A 130 -17.45 0.93 -8.53
CA GLU A 130 -17.34 -0.51 -8.79
C GLU A 130 -17.22 -0.85 -10.29
N HIS A 131 -17.97 -0.15 -11.14
CA HIS A 131 -17.94 -0.38 -12.59
C HIS A 131 -16.56 -0.12 -13.20
N GLU A 132 -15.89 0.97 -12.81
CA GLU A 132 -14.52 1.25 -13.26
C GLU A 132 -13.54 0.23 -12.67
N ALA A 133 -13.71 -0.15 -11.40
CA ALA A 133 -12.85 -1.13 -10.75
C ALA A 133 -12.89 -2.50 -11.47
N MET A 134 -14.09 -2.97 -11.81
CA MET A 134 -14.30 -4.20 -12.57
C MET A 134 -13.74 -4.10 -13.99
N LYS A 135 -13.99 -2.99 -14.70
CA LYS A 135 -13.43 -2.74 -16.02
C LYS A 135 -11.90 -2.79 -16.03
N ARG A 136 -11.25 -2.21 -15.01
CA ARG A 136 -9.78 -2.27 -14.84
C ARG A 136 -9.30 -3.67 -14.56
N LEU A 137 -10.00 -4.42 -13.71
CA LEU A 137 -9.70 -5.81 -13.39
C LEU A 137 -9.81 -6.71 -14.62
N ASP A 138 -10.89 -6.60 -15.37
CA ASP A 138 -11.12 -7.40 -16.58
C ASP A 138 -10.04 -7.10 -17.62
N LYS A 139 -9.80 -5.81 -17.91
CA LYS A 139 -8.72 -5.40 -18.83
C LYS A 139 -7.37 -5.97 -18.40
N PHE A 140 -6.98 -5.78 -17.15
CA PHE A 140 -5.70 -6.28 -16.63
C PHE A 140 -5.60 -7.81 -16.76
N CYS A 141 -6.67 -8.53 -16.44
CA CYS A 141 -6.72 -9.98 -16.54
C CYS A 141 -6.66 -10.48 -18.00
N GLU A 142 -7.10 -9.69 -18.96
CA GLU A 142 -7.06 -10.03 -20.39
C GLU A 142 -5.71 -9.72 -21.03
N THR A 143 -5.07 -8.61 -20.65
CA THR A 143 -3.89 -8.09 -21.37
C THR A 143 -2.57 -8.32 -20.65
N ASP A 144 -2.49 -8.02 -19.35
CA ASP A 144 -1.20 -7.80 -18.68
C ASP A 144 -0.89 -8.85 -17.61
N ILE A 145 -1.90 -9.49 -17.03
CA ILE A 145 -1.73 -10.41 -15.89
C ILE A 145 -0.82 -11.59 -16.24
N GLY A 146 -0.81 -12.06 -17.49
CA GLY A 146 0.02 -13.18 -17.92
C GLY A 146 1.52 -12.87 -17.83
N GLY A 147 1.91 -11.62 -18.14
CA GLY A 147 3.28 -11.13 -18.04
C GLY A 147 3.63 -10.47 -16.70
N TYR A 148 2.70 -10.44 -15.74
CA TYR A 148 2.84 -9.71 -14.48
C TYR A 148 4.12 -10.09 -13.72
N ALA A 149 4.45 -11.38 -13.64
CA ALA A 149 5.64 -11.86 -12.92
C ALA A 149 6.95 -11.22 -13.45
N ALA A 150 7.08 -11.11 -14.77
CA ALA A 150 8.24 -10.51 -15.41
C ALA A 150 8.23 -8.97 -15.33
N ASN A 151 7.07 -8.34 -15.46
CA ASN A 151 6.96 -6.90 -15.70
C ASN A 151 6.77 -6.07 -14.42
N ARG A 152 6.24 -6.63 -13.33
CA ARG A 152 5.87 -5.91 -12.08
C ARG A 152 6.99 -5.15 -11.39
N ASN A 153 8.24 -5.39 -11.78
CA ASN A 153 9.41 -4.79 -11.15
C ASN A 153 9.94 -3.56 -11.91
N ILE A 154 9.45 -3.29 -13.12
CA ILE A 154 9.94 -2.23 -14.01
C ILE A 154 8.97 -1.04 -13.98
N PRO A 155 9.30 0.08 -13.29
CA PRO A 155 8.36 1.18 -13.07
C PRO A 155 7.97 1.96 -14.33
N SER A 156 8.79 1.90 -15.39
CA SER A 156 8.49 2.51 -16.69
C SER A 156 7.49 1.69 -17.52
N THR A 157 7.32 0.41 -17.21
CA THR A 157 6.40 -0.49 -17.90
C THR A 157 5.02 -0.44 -17.23
N PRO A 158 3.90 -0.35 -17.98
CA PRO A 158 2.56 -0.47 -17.42
C PRO A 158 2.23 -1.95 -17.07
N GLY A 159 3.05 -2.57 -16.22
CA GLY A 159 2.99 -4.00 -15.92
C GLY A 159 2.17 -4.37 -14.67
N THR A 160 1.45 -3.43 -14.06
CA THR A 160 0.70 -3.62 -12.82
C THR A 160 -0.78 -3.27 -12.99
N SER A 161 -1.64 -3.91 -12.20
CA SER A 161 -3.11 -3.74 -12.29
C SER A 161 -3.62 -2.33 -11.94
N ASN A 162 -2.89 -1.59 -11.10
CA ASN A 162 -3.31 -0.30 -10.54
C ASN A 162 -4.69 -0.33 -9.86
N LEU A 163 -5.05 -1.49 -9.27
CA LEU A 163 -6.32 -1.72 -8.55
C LEU A 163 -6.26 -1.40 -7.06
N SER A 164 -5.09 -1.06 -6.52
CA SER A 164 -4.91 -0.75 -5.09
C SER A 164 -5.86 0.35 -4.59
N VAL A 165 -6.14 1.35 -5.44
CA VAL A 165 -7.09 2.45 -5.16
C VAL A 165 -8.52 1.93 -4.90
N HIS A 166 -8.92 0.87 -5.61
CA HIS A 166 -10.24 0.25 -5.49
C HIS A 166 -10.30 -0.73 -4.32
N PHE A 167 -9.20 -1.42 -4.02
CA PHE A 167 -9.10 -2.27 -2.82
C PHE A 167 -9.08 -1.46 -1.53
N ALA A 168 -8.46 -0.28 -1.53
CA ALA A 168 -8.40 0.61 -0.37
C ALA A 168 -9.77 1.27 -0.09
N SER A 169 -10.49 1.67 -1.15
CA SER A 169 -11.82 2.30 -1.03
C SER A 169 -12.98 1.31 -0.92
N GLY A 170 -12.73 0.00 -1.06
CA GLY A 170 -13.77 -1.03 -1.00
C GLY A 170 -14.67 -1.12 -2.23
N THR A 171 -14.34 -0.44 -3.34
CA THR A 171 -15.11 -0.54 -4.59
C THR A 171 -14.78 -1.81 -5.39
N LEU A 172 -13.84 -2.63 -4.92
CA LEU A 172 -13.55 -3.95 -5.47
C LEU A 172 -13.24 -4.93 -4.33
N SER A 173 -13.99 -6.03 -4.27
CA SER A 173 -13.70 -7.11 -3.34
C SER A 173 -12.45 -7.89 -3.74
N ALA A 174 -11.60 -8.21 -2.76
CA ALA A 174 -10.45 -9.09 -2.96
C ALA A 174 -10.89 -10.51 -3.40
N ARG A 175 -12.06 -10.98 -2.95
CA ARG A 175 -12.65 -12.27 -3.38
C ARG A 175 -12.94 -12.25 -4.87
N THR A 176 -13.60 -11.20 -5.36
CA THR A 176 -13.89 -10.99 -6.79
C THR A 176 -12.60 -10.98 -7.61
N ALA A 177 -11.60 -10.21 -7.19
CA ALA A 177 -10.31 -10.12 -7.85
C ALA A 177 -9.62 -11.49 -7.99
N VAL A 178 -9.53 -12.25 -6.89
CA VAL A 178 -8.92 -13.59 -6.89
C VAL A 178 -9.72 -14.55 -7.77
N ARG A 179 -11.05 -14.54 -7.69
CA ARG A 179 -11.92 -15.37 -8.52
C ARG A 179 -11.72 -15.08 -10.01
N VAL A 180 -11.80 -13.82 -10.42
CA VAL A 180 -11.66 -13.42 -11.83
C VAL A 180 -10.29 -13.84 -12.38
N ALA A 181 -9.21 -13.59 -11.64
CA ALA A 181 -7.87 -14.02 -12.05
C ALA A 181 -7.73 -15.55 -12.11
N ARG A 182 -8.26 -16.28 -11.12
CA ARG A 182 -8.31 -17.76 -11.13
C ARG A 182 -9.05 -18.29 -12.35
N ASP A 183 -10.20 -17.70 -12.67
CA ASP A 183 -11.04 -18.18 -13.77
C ASP A 183 -10.48 -17.87 -15.16
N ARG A 184 -9.55 -16.91 -15.27
CA ARG A 184 -8.74 -16.66 -16.47
C ARG A 184 -7.47 -17.53 -16.54
N ASN A 185 -7.19 -18.31 -15.51
CA ASN A 185 -6.06 -19.23 -15.48
C ASN A 185 -6.39 -20.56 -16.17
N LYS A 186 -5.35 -21.34 -16.50
CA LYS A 186 -5.47 -22.68 -17.12
C LYS A 186 -5.86 -23.78 -16.11
N THR A 187 -5.94 -23.43 -14.84
CA THR A 187 -6.25 -24.34 -13.73
C THR A 187 -7.07 -23.59 -12.69
N LYS A 188 -7.85 -24.33 -11.90
CA LYS A 188 -8.59 -23.76 -10.76
C LYS A 188 -7.74 -23.60 -9.50
N LYS A 189 -6.49 -24.08 -9.50
CA LYS A 189 -5.53 -23.84 -8.43
C LYS A 189 -5.05 -22.39 -8.44
N LEU A 190 -4.82 -21.83 -7.25
CA LEU A 190 -4.42 -20.42 -7.07
C LEU A 190 -2.90 -20.24 -7.20
N ASP A 191 -2.16 -21.33 -7.02
CA ASP A 191 -0.70 -21.43 -6.96
C ASP A 191 -0.13 -22.31 -8.08
N ALA A 192 -0.85 -22.44 -9.20
CA ALA A 192 -0.37 -23.15 -10.40
C ALA A 192 -0.88 -22.49 -11.69
N GLY A 193 -0.43 -22.98 -12.85
CA GLY A 193 -0.82 -22.47 -14.16
C GLY A 193 0.07 -21.33 -14.66
N ILE A 194 -0.52 -20.21 -15.07
CA ILE A 194 0.23 -19.06 -15.60
C ILE A 194 0.94 -18.33 -14.46
N GLU A 195 2.27 -18.18 -14.55
CA GLU A 195 3.11 -17.61 -13.48
C GLU A 195 2.70 -16.18 -13.09
N GLY A 196 2.33 -15.35 -14.07
CA GLY A 196 1.87 -13.99 -13.81
C GLY A 196 0.59 -13.94 -12.97
N ILE A 197 -0.37 -14.84 -13.23
CA ILE A 197 -1.62 -14.96 -12.45
C ILE A 197 -1.32 -15.41 -11.02
N GLN A 198 -0.51 -16.46 -10.85
CA GLN A 198 -0.11 -16.95 -9.52
C GLN A 198 0.58 -15.86 -8.70
N THR A 199 1.51 -15.14 -9.35
CA THR A 199 2.24 -14.04 -8.72
C THR A 199 1.29 -12.93 -8.33
N TRP A 200 0.34 -12.56 -9.20
CA TRP A 200 -0.62 -11.50 -8.88
C TRP A 200 -1.58 -11.88 -7.75
N ILE A 201 -2.09 -13.12 -7.73
CA ILE A 201 -2.91 -13.63 -6.61
C ILE A 201 -2.13 -13.60 -5.29
N SER A 202 -0.85 -13.97 -5.31
CA SER A 202 0.04 -13.83 -4.15
C SER A 202 0.15 -12.38 -3.68
N GLU A 203 0.23 -11.40 -4.59
CA GLU A 203 0.26 -9.98 -4.18
C GLU A 203 -1.08 -9.50 -3.60
N VAL A 204 -2.22 -10.04 -4.04
CA VAL A 204 -3.51 -9.81 -3.37
C VAL A 204 -3.51 -10.45 -1.97
N ALA A 205 -2.93 -11.64 -1.82
CA ALA A 205 -2.81 -12.31 -0.53
C ALA A 205 -1.84 -11.58 0.43
N TRP A 206 -0.82 -10.86 -0.06
CA TRP A 206 0.02 -9.99 0.77
C TRP A 206 -0.79 -8.89 1.50
N ARG A 207 -1.82 -8.33 0.85
CA ARG A 207 -2.75 -7.38 1.50
C ARG A 207 -3.47 -8.03 2.68
N ASP A 208 -4.01 -9.23 2.47
CA ASP A 208 -4.66 -10.01 3.53
C ASP A 208 -3.68 -10.35 4.65
N PHE A 209 -2.44 -10.74 4.32
CA PHE A 209 -1.41 -11.04 5.31
C PHE A 209 -1.15 -9.85 6.24
N TYR A 210 -1.00 -8.64 5.70
CA TYR A 210 -0.78 -7.47 6.53
C TYR A 210 -1.99 -7.15 7.43
N LYS A 211 -3.23 -7.34 6.96
CA LYS A 211 -4.42 -7.22 7.82
C LYS A 211 -4.47 -8.32 8.90
N HIS A 212 -4.07 -9.55 8.60
CA HIS A 212 -3.96 -10.62 9.60
C HIS A 212 -2.92 -10.28 10.67
N VAL A 213 -1.77 -9.72 10.27
CA VAL A 213 -0.73 -9.27 11.20
C VAL A 213 -1.26 -8.18 12.13
N LEU A 214 -1.96 -7.18 11.58
CA LEU A 214 -2.59 -6.11 12.36
C LEU A 214 -3.55 -6.66 13.41
N VAL A 215 -4.41 -7.62 13.05
CA VAL A 215 -5.37 -8.24 13.99
C VAL A 215 -4.67 -9.02 15.10
N HIS A 216 -3.60 -9.75 14.77
CA HIS A 216 -2.87 -10.56 15.75
C HIS A 216 -1.95 -9.73 16.66
N TRP A 217 -1.43 -8.60 16.15
CA TRP A 217 -0.52 -7.71 16.86
C TRP A 217 -0.98 -6.25 16.73
N PRO A 218 -2.11 -5.87 17.37
CA PRO A 218 -2.74 -4.56 17.17
C PRO A 218 -1.86 -3.38 17.56
N TYR A 219 -0.81 -3.58 18.35
CA TYR A 219 0.14 -2.52 18.69
C TYR A 219 0.93 -1.99 17.47
N THR A 220 0.96 -2.71 16.34
CA THR A 220 1.61 -2.24 15.10
C THR A 220 0.95 -0.99 14.54
N CYS A 221 -0.34 -0.76 14.83
CA CYS A 221 -1.04 0.49 14.50
C CYS A 221 -0.93 1.59 15.59
N MET A 222 -0.09 1.39 16.61
CA MET A 222 0.08 2.32 17.73
C MET A 222 1.47 2.97 17.73
N ASN A 223 2.03 3.25 16.55
CA ASN A 223 3.38 3.80 16.35
C ASN A 223 4.51 2.95 16.96
N LYS A 224 4.31 1.65 17.13
CA LYS A 224 5.31 0.73 17.67
C LYS A 224 5.95 -0.10 16.54
N PRO A 225 7.26 -0.36 16.59
CA PRO A 225 7.85 -1.38 15.73
C PRO A 225 7.30 -2.76 16.08
N PHE A 226 7.32 -3.69 15.12
CA PHE A 226 6.85 -5.05 15.33
C PHE A 226 7.67 -5.79 16.39
N LYS A 227 9.00 -5.64 16.37
CA LYS A 227 9.86 -6.13 17.46
C LYS A 227 10.23 -4.99 18.41
N PRO A 228 10.01 -5.16 19.73
CA PRO A 228 10.33 -4.13 20.72
C PRO A 228 11.80 -3.68 20.71
N GLU A 229 12.75 -4.57 20.40
CA GLU A 229 14.19 -4.30 20.31
C GLU A 229 14.55 -3.15 19.35
N TYR A 230 13.72 -2.87 18.33
CA TYR A 230 13.95 -1.76 17.40
C TYR A 230 13.45 -0.40 17.92
N SER A 231 12.84 -0.34 19.10
CA SER A 231 12.30 0.91 19.67
C SER A 231 13.40 1.91 20.04
N ASN A 232 14.63 1.41 20.29
CA ASN A 232 15.76 2.20 20.75
C ASN A 232 16.67 2.68 19.61
N ILE A 233 16.27 2.50 18.34
CA ILE A 233 17.02 3.08 17.22
C ILE A 233 16.95 4.61 17.33
N GLU A 234 18.13 5.25 17.39
CA GLU A 234 18.25 6.70 17.35
C GLU A 234 18.11 7.21 15.92
N TRP A 235 16.94 7.77 15.61
CA TRP A 235 16.65 8.39 14.32
C TRP A 235 17.15 9.84 14.27
N SER A 236 17.51 10.28 13.07
CA SER A 236 17.75 11.69 12.75
C SER A 236 16.42 12.42 12.57
N TYR A 237 16.37 13.70 12.95
CA TYR A 237 15.22 14.59 12.72
C TYR A 237 15.61 15.82 11.89
N ASN A 238 16.45 15.61 10.88
CA ASN A 238 16.85 16.66 9.95
C ASN A 238 15.69 17.02 9.01
N GLN A 239 15.05 18.17 9.27
CA GLN A 239 13.90 18.66 8.50
C GLN A 239 14.26 19.05 7.06
N GLU A 240 15.48 19.50 6.80
CA GLU A 240 15.94 19.81 5.44
C GLU A 240 16.02 18.54 4.59
N HIS A 241 16.56 17.46 5.15
CA HIS A 241 16.58 16.15 4.48
C HIS A 241 15.16 15.60 4.25
N PHE A 242 14.28 15.76 5.23
CA PHE A 242 12.89 15.33 5.08
C PHE A 242 12.18 16.13 3.98
N GLY A 243 12.33 17.46 3.97
CA GLY A 243 11.83 18.33 2.91
C GLY A 243 12.34 17.92 1.53
N ALA A 244 13.65 17.74 1.38
CA ALA A 244 14.26 17.29 0.13
C ALA A 244 13.71 15.93 -0.34
N TRP A 245 13.44 15.00 0.58
CA TRP A 245 12.83 13.72 0.26
C TRP A 245 11.36 13.89 -0.19
N THR A 246 10.53 14.59 0.58
CA THR A 246 9.11 14.80 0.24
C THR A 246 8.92 15.52 -1.09
N GLU A 247 9.84 16.41 -1.45
CA GLU A 247 9.78 17.21 -2.68
C GLU A 247 10.48 16.56 -3.89
N GLY A 248 11.19 15.45 -3.70
CA GLY A 248 11.97 14.80 -4.76
C GLY A 248 13.13 15.67 -5.27
N ARG A 249 13.93 16.18 -4.33
CA ARG A 249 15.14 16.98 -4.54
C ARG A 249 16.37 16.43 -3.80
N THR A 250 16.44 15.11 -3.64
CA THR A 250 17.52 14.43 -2.92
C THR A 250 18.83 14.37 -3.73
N GLY A 251 18.76 14.59 -5.05
CA GLY A 251 19.88 14.41 -5.95
C GLY A 251 20.11 12.94 -6.35
N PHE A 252 19.25 12.01 -5.90
CA PHE A 252 19.21 10.61 -6.33
C PHE A 252 18.06 10.40 -7.33
N PRO A 253 18.34 10.30 -8.66
CA PRO A 253 17.30 10.43 -9.68
C PRO A 253 16.12 9.46 -9.55
N ILE A 254 16.35 8.22 -9.13
CA ILE A 254 15.27 7.24 -8.93
C ILE A 254 14.38 7.58 -7.72
N VAL A 255 14.96 8.14 -6.66
CA VAL A 255 14.23 8.58 -5.47
C VAL A 255 13.41 9.81 -5.83
N ASP A 256 14.02 10.76 -6.51
CA ASP A 256 13.38 12.00 -6.93
C ASP A 256 12.24 11.74 -7.91
N ALA A 257 12.44 10.85 -8.89
CA ALA A 257 11.40 10.39 -9.80
C ALA A 257 10.21 9.76 -9.07
N ALA A 258 10.49 8.91 -8.08
CA ALA A 258 9.46 8.24 -7.29
C ALA A 258 8.63 9.20 -6.44
N MET A 259 9.28 10.12 -5.73
CA MET A 259 8.59 11.11 -4.91
C MET A 259 7.76 12.09 -5.76
N ARG A 260 8.24 12.43 -6.96
CA ARG A 260 7.47 13.22 -7.94
C ARG A 260 6.32 12.43 -8.55
N GLN A 261 6.46 11.13 -8.78
CA GLN A 261 5.35 10.26 -9.19
C GLN A 261 4.23 10.28 -8.13
N LEU A 262 4.59 10.10 -6.86
CA LEU A 262 3.62 10.16 -5.75
C LEU A 262 2.87 11.48 -5.74
N ARG A 263 3.58 12.62 -5.79
CA ARG A 263 2.94 13.93 -5.77
C ARG A 263 2.09 14.20 -7.02
N GLY A 264 2.51 13.72 -8.18
CA GLY A 264 1.79 13.92 -9.44
C GLY A 264 0.55 13.06 -9.58
N MET A 265 0.61 11.80 -9.13
CA MET A 265 -0.46 10.82 -9.35
C MET A 265 -1.22 10.45 -8.09
N GLY A 266 -0.75 10.81 -6.90
CA GLY A 266 -1.22 10.21 -5.65
C GLY A 266 -0.91 8.71 -5.56
N TRP A 267 -0.03 8.19 -6.41
CA TRP A 267 0.28 6.76 -6.49
C TRP A 267 1.74 6.58 -6.83
N MET A 268 2.36 5.54 -6.28
CA MET A 268 3.76 5.20 -6.57
C MET A 268 3.90 3.72 -6.87
N HIS A 269 4.72 3.37 -7.86
CA HIS A 269 5.02 1.97 -8.17
C HIS A 269 5.66 1.26 -6.96
N ASN A 270 5.25 0.01 -6.68
CA ASN A 270 5.68 -0.70 -5.45
C ASN A 270 7.21 -0.79 -5.30
N ARG A 271 7.94 -1.10 -6.38
CA ARG A 271 9.42 -1.11 -6.35
C ARG A 271 9.99 0.25 -5.92
N CYS A 272 9.38 1.34 -6.37
CA CYS A 272 9.78 2.69 -6.01
C CYS A 272 9.44 3.01 -4.55
N ARG A 273 8.28 2.57 -4.04
CA ARG A 273 7.93 2.68 -2.61
C ARG A 273 9.01 2.06 -1.72
N MET A 274 9.48 0.86 -2.07
CA MET A 274 10.57 0.20 -1.34
C MET A 274 11.88 0.99 -1.39
N ILE A 275 12.25 1.55 -2.56
CA ILE A 275 13.47 2.34 -2.75
C ILE A 275 13.42 3.60 -1.88
N VAL A 276 12.34 4.38 -1.96
CA VAL A 276 12.26 5.65 -1.22
C VAL A 276 12.11 5.45 0.29
N ALA A 277 11.44 4.37 0.72
CA ALA A 277 11.32 4.03 2.13
C ALA A 277 12.65 3.55 2.72
N SER A 278 13.41 2.74 1.96
CA SER A 278 14.77 2.36 2.35
C SER A 278 15.69 3.59 2.38
N PHE A 279 15.60 4.48 1.39
CA PHE A 279 16.38 5.72 1.37
C PHE A 279 16.08 6.62 2.57
N LEU A 280 14.80 6.83 2.90
CA LEU A 280 14.43 7.64 4.07
C LEU A 280 14.97 7.03 5.38
N SER A 281 14.70 5.74 5.62
CA SER A 281 15.02 5.08 6.89
C SER A 281 16.49 4.66 7.05
N LYS A 282 17.24 4.49 5.95
CA LYS A 282 18.63 4.01 5.98
C LYS A 282 19.61 5.08 5.48
N ASP A 283 19.40 5.66 4.31
CA ASP A 283 20.32 6.67 3.78
C ASP A 283 20.21 7.99 4.57
N LEU A 284 18.98 8.46 4.82
CA LEU A 284 18.76 9.68 5.61
C LEU A 284 18.71 9.40 7.12
N LEU A 285 18.48 8.14 7.51
CA LEU A 285 18.29 7.70 8.90
C LEU A 285 17.17 8.48 9.60
N LEU A 286 16.14 8.91 8.87
CA LEU A 286 14.97 9.56 9.46
C LEU A 286 13.99 8.48 9.96
N ASP A 287 13.17 8.84 10.95
CA ASP A 287 12.16 7.92 11.49
C ASP A 287 11.16 7.52 10.38
N TRP A 288 11.01 6.21 10.18
CA TRP A 288 10.11 5.62 9.19
C TRP A 288 8.66 6.07 9.37
N ARG A 289 8.24 6.39 10.60
CA ARG A 289 6.88 6.89 10.89
C ARG A 289 6.59 8.23 10.21
N MET A 290 7.62 9.05 9.99
CA MET A 290 7.47 10.31 9.24
C MET A 290 7.11 10.02 7.78
N GLY A 291 7.77 9.02 7.20
CA GLY A 291 7.49 8.57 5.85
C GLY A 291 6.15 7.84 5.72
N GLU A 292 5.80 7.00 6.69
CA GLU A 292 4.50 6.31 6.78
C GLU A 292 3.34 7.31 6.77
N ARG A 293 3.42 8.34 7.62
CA ARG A 293 2.44 9.43 7.65
C ARG A 293 2.40 10.19 6.33
N PHE A 294 3.55 10.57 5.78
CA PHE A 294 3.60 11.26 4.48
C PHE A 294 2.93 10.43 3.38
N PHE A 295 3.17 9.12 3.37
CA PHE A 295 2.52 8.19 2.44
C PHE A 295 0.99 8.17 2.63
N MET A 296 0.48 8.04 3.85
CA MET A 296 -0.97 8.07 4.11
C MET A 296 -1.63 9.40 3.70
N GLU A 297 -0.90 10.51 3.75
CA GLU A 297 -1.42 11.82 3.35
C GLU A 297 -1.43 12.08 1.85
N HIS A 298 -0.66 11.31 1.06
CA HIS A 298 -0.47 11.56 -0.37
C HIS A 298 -0.87 10.38 -1.26
N LEU A 299 -1.01 9.17 -0.72
CA LEU A 299 -1.41 7.98 -1.47
C LEU A 299 -2.93 7.89 -1.57
N ILE A 300 -3.43 7.87 -2.81
CA ILE A 300 -4.83 7.58 -3.14
C ILE A 300 -5.22 6.12 -2.80
N ASP A 301 -4.22 5.24 -2.63
CA ASP A 301 -4.38 3.87 -2.17
C ASP A 301 -3.87 3.62 -0.74
N GLY A 302 -3.87 4.66 0.10
CA GLY A 302 -3.47 4.56 1.49
C GLY A 302 -4.34 3.58 2.29
N ASP A 303 -3.87 2.34 2.46
CA ASP A 303 -4.40 1.33 3.38
C ASP A 303 -3.41 1.16 4.54
N PHE A 304 -3.87 1.32 5.79
CA PHE A 304 -3.00 1.34 6.95
C PHE A 304 -2.14 0.07 7.06
N ALA A 305 -2.77 -1.10 7.00
CA ALA A 305 -2.08 -2.38 7.17
C ALA A 305 -0.98 -2.57 6.11
N SER A 306 -1.30 -2.33 4.84
CA SER A 306 -0.35 -2.47 3.73
C SER A 306 0.77 -1.42 3.79
N ASN A 307 0.45 -0.18 4.17
CA ASN A 307 1.44 0.88 4.31
C ASN A 307 2.39 0.61 5.47
N ASN A 308 1.87 0.29 6.66
CA ASN A 308 2.65 -0.08 7.84
C ASN A 308 3.54 -1.29 7.58
N GLY A 309 2.98 -2.33 6.94
CA GLY A 309 3.71 -3.53 6.52
C GLY A 309 4.88 -3.20 5.58
N GLY A 310 4.62 -2.40 4.55
CA GLY A 310 5.64 -1.97 3.59
C GLY A 310 6.76 -1.13 4.20
N TRP A 311 6.43 -0.16 5.05
CA TRP A 311 7.40 0.63 5.81
C TRP A 311 8.20 -0.24 6.77
N GLY A 312 7.53 -1.14 7.49
CA GLY A 312 8.15 -2.10 8.38
C GLY A 312 9.15 -3.01 7.66
N PHE A 313 8.82 -3.47 6.45
CA PHE A 313 9.73 -4.26 5.62
C PHE A 313 10.99 -3.46 5.23
N ALA A 314 10.81 -2.25 4.69
CA ALA A 314 11.91 -1.42 4.17
C ALA A 314 12.81 -0.83 5.27
N ALA A 315 12.23 -0.46 6.41
CA ALA A 315 12.94 0.05 7.58
C ALA A 315 13.46 -1.08 8.50
N SER A 316 13.18 -2.35 8.19
CA SER A 316 13.61 -3.51 8.99
C SER A 316 12.98 -3.60 10.40
N VAL A 317 11.85 -2.94 10.61
CA VAL A 317 11.17 -2.85 11.92
C VAL A 317 9.81 -3.55 11.94
N GLY A 318 9.37 -4.10 10.82
CA GLY A 318 8.06 -4.74 10.64
C GLY A 318 8.05 -6.25 10.87
N VAL A 319 6.92 -6.86 10.50
CA VAL A 319 6.77 -8.32 10.40
C VAL A 319 7.49 -8.83 9.16
N ASP A 320 8.08 -10.03 9.24
CA ASP A 320 8.91 -10.64 8.18
C ASP A 320 9.87 -9.64 7.47
N PRO A 321 10.64 -8.83 8.22
CA PRO A 321 11.34 -7.70 7.64
C PRO A 321 12.60 -8.12 6.90
N GLN A 322 13.04 -7.29 5.95
CA GLN A 322 14.39 -7.42 5.43
C GLN A 322 15.42 -7.18 6.55
N PRO A 323 16.47 -8.02 6.70
CA PRO A 323 17.51 -7.79 7.70
C PRO A 323 18.14 -6.39 7.60
N TYR A 324 18.35 -5.72 8.74
CA TYR A 324 18.77 -4.32 8.77
C TYR A 324 20.08 -4.02 8.05
N PHE A 325 20.98 -5.01 7.96
CA PHE A 325 22.26 -4.87 7.27
C PHE A 325 22.14 -4.90 5.73
N ARG A 326 20.98 -5.27 5.19
CA ARG A 326 20.68 -5.20 3.76
C ARG A 326 20.10 -3.84 3.39
N ILE A 327 20.94 -2.82 3.36
CA ILE A 327 20.58 -1.48 2.88
C ILE A 327 20.63 -1.45 1.35
N PHE A 328 19.56 -0.97 0.72
CA PHE A 328 19.51 -0.82 -0.73
C PHE A 328 20.50 0.26 -1.18
N ASN A 329 21.25 -0.04 -2.24
CA ASN A 329 22.02 0.98 -2.94
C ASN A 329 21.11 1.62 -4.01
N PRO A 330 20.73 2.90 -3.87
CA PRO A 330 19.79 3.54 -4.79
C PRO A 330 20.26 3.51 -6.25
N LEU A 331 21.57 3.63 -6.50
CA LEU A 331 22.15 3.56 -7.84
C LEU A 331 21.96 2.16 -8.45
N LEU A 332 22.26 1.10 -7.71
CA LEU A 332 22.08 -0.27 -8.20
C LEU A 332 20.60 -0.62 -8.40
N GLN A 333 19.72 -0.14 -7.51
CA GLN A 333 18.27 -0.30 -7.70
C GLN A 333 17.81 0.44 -8.96
N SER A 334 18.30 1.66 -9.18
CA SER A 334 17.98 2.47 -10.35
C SER A 334 18.38 1.78 -11.66
N GLU A 335 19.62 1.31 -11.77
CA GLU A 335 20.10 0.62 -12.98
C GLU A 335 19.40 -0.71 -13.23
N LYS A 336 19.01 -1.41 -12.15
CA LYS A 336 18.35 -2.72 -12.26
C LYS A 336 16.89 -2.61 -12.71
N PHE A 337 16.16 -1.63 -12.18
CA PHE A 337 14.71 -1.54 -12.36
C PHE A 337 14.27 -0.46 -13.34
N ASP A 338 15.16 0.46 -13.72
CA ASP A 338 14.95 1.44 -14.78
C ASP A 338 16.16 1.44 -15.73
N PRO A 339 16.52 0.32 -16.38
CA PRO A 339 17.81 0.16 -17.05
C PRO A 339 18.10 1.19 -18.15
N GLN A 340 17.05 1.74 -18.77
CA GLN A 340 17.18 2.79 -19.78
C GLN A 340 17.07 4.20 -19.20
N GLY A 341 16.55 4.35 -17.97
CA GLY A 341 16.29 5.66 -17.35
C GLY A 341 14.96 6.29 -17.75
N ASP A 342 14.04 5.55 -18.36
CA ASP A 342 12.79 6.09 -18.92
C ASP A 342 11.85 6.57 -17.82
N TYR A 343 11.80 5.85 -16.70
CA TYR A 343 11.03 6.28 -15.55
C TYR A 343 11.59 7.58 -14.96
N ILE A 344 12.91 7.67 -14.82
CA ILE A 344 13.58 8.90 -14.36
C ILE A 344 13.29 10.06 -15.31
N ARG A 345 13.45 9.89 -16.62
CA ARG A 345 13.21 10.97 -17.59
C ARG A 345 11.77 11.45 -17.62
N ARG A 346 10.82 10.57 -17.32
CA ARG A 346 9.39 10.92 -17.22
C ARG A 346 9.12 11.83 -16.02
N TRP A 347 9.70 11.53 -14.87
CA TRP A 347 9.38 12.23 -13.61
C TRP A 347 10.38 13.30 -13.19
N VAL A 348 11.58 13.29 -13.78
CA VAL A 348 12.64 14.29 -13.60
C VAL A 348 12.96 14.89 -14.97
N PRO A 349 12.06 15.70 -15.55
CA PRO A 349 12.16 16.18 -16.93
C PRO A 349 13.42 17.03 -17.17
N GLU A 350 13.97 17.68 -16.15
CA GLU A 350 15.23 18.41 -16.23
C GLU A 350 16.44 17.51 -16.56
N LEU A 351 16.35 16.20 -16.29
CA LEU A 351 17.38 15.21 -16.65
C LEU A 351 17.07 14.49 -17.97
N LYS A 352 16.01 14.85 -18.70
CA LYS A 352 15.61 14.17 -19.95
C LYS A 352 16.73 14.09 -20.99
N GLY A 353 17.57 15.12 -21.06
CA GLY A 353 18.71 15.19 -21.98
C GLY A 353 19.95 14.40 -21.55
N VAL A 354 19.96 13.79 -20.36
CA VAL A 354 21.10 12.99 -19.89
C VAL A 354 21.03 11.60 -20.52
N VAL A 355 22.08 11.25 -21.27
CA VAL A 355 22.14 10.02 -22.07
C VAL A 355 22.88 8.91 -21.32
N GLY A 356 22.48 7.67 -21.59
CA GLY A 356 23.13 6.46 -21.08
C GLY A 356 23.07 6.37 -19.56
N LYS A 357 24.06 5.66 -18.98
CA LYS A 357 24.12 5.34 -17.54
C LYS A 357 24.31 6.55 -16.63
N ALA A 358 24.59 7.73 -17.18
CA ALA A 358 24.70 8.96 -16.40
C ALA A 358 23.36 9.42 -15.81
N ILE A 359 22.22 9.00 -16.41
CA ILE A 359 20.87 9.32 -15.91
C ILE A 359 20.65 8.88 -14.45
N HIS A 360 21.33 7.81 -14.01
CA HIS A 360 21.21 7.26 -12.66
C HIS A 360 22.11 7.95 -11.63
N HIS A 361 23.17 8.62 -12.07
CA HIS A 361 24.09 9.34 -11.18
C HIS A 361 24.82 10.46 -11.93
N PRO A 362 24.13 11.58 -12.26
CA PRO A 362 24.67 12.58 -13.18
C PRO A 362 25.99 13.19 -12.71
N TYR A 363 26.08 13.54 -11.43
CA TYR A 363 27.27 14.16 -10.84
C TYR A 363 28.48 13.22 -10.72
N GLY A 364 28.25 11.92 -10.57
CA GLY A 364 29.34 10.93 -10.50
C GLY A 364 29.68 10.26 -11.83
N ARG A 365 28.97 10.57 -12.91
CA ARG A 365 29.15 9.92 -14.24
C ARG A 365 29.20 10.93 -15.39
N GLY A 366 29.89 12.06 -15.17
CA GLY A 366 30.24 13.01 -16.24
C GLY A 366 29.13 13.95 -16.72
N ALA A 367 27.88 13.77 -16.27
CA ALA A 367 26.75 14.65 -16.62
C ALA A 367 26.48 15.75 -15.57
N GLY A 368 27.38 15.94 -14.59
CA GLY A 368 27.24 16.94 -13.52
C GLY A 368 27.04 18.38 -14.01
N PRO A 369 27.83 18.88 -14.98
CA PRO A 369 27.63 20.22 -15.54
C PRO A 369 26.27 20.40 -16.21
N GLN A 370 25.81 19.37 -16.93
CA GLN A 370 24.50 19.36 -17.57
C GLN A 370 23.36 19.38 -16.54
N ALA A 371 23.45 18.50 -15.52
CA ALA A 371 22.48 18.45 -14.43
C ALA A 371 22.41 19.77 -13.66
N LYS A 372 23.56 20.37 -13.34
CA LYS A 372 23.64 21.66 -12.67
C LYS A 372 23.00 22.78 -13.50
N LYS A 373 23.30 22.83 -14.82
CA LYS A 373 22.70 23.81 -15.74
C LYS A 373 21.18 23.66 -15.82
N ALA A 374 20.68 22.43 -15.72
CA ALA A 374 19.26 22.11 -15.72
C ALA A 374 18.58 22.33 -14.34
N GLY A 375 19.32 22.74 -13.32
CA GLY A 375 18.79 23.00 -11.97
C GLY A 375 18.61 21.75 -11.09
N TYR A 376 19.11 20.58 -11.51
CA TYR A 376 18.99 19.34 -10.73
C TYR A 376 20.00 19.33 -9.57
N PRO A 377 19.59 19.04 -8.32
CA PRO A 377 20.44 19.17 -7.14
C PRO A 377 21.54 18.11 -7.07
N LYS A 378 22.64 18.43 -6.37
CA LYS A 378 23.65 17.43 -5.99
C LYS A 378 23.08 16.46 -4.95
N PRO A 379 23.61 15.22 -4.85
CA PRO A 379 23.22 14.28 -3.80
C PRO A 379 23.35 14.90 -2.40
N ILE A 380 22.28 14.84 -1.60
CA ILE A 380 22.24 15.40 -0.24
C ILE A 380 23.04 14.57 0.78
N VAL A 381 23.37 13.32 0.43
CA VAL A 381 24.19 12.42 1.24
C VAL A 381 25.09 11.57 0.34
N GLU A 382 26.20 11.10 0.90
CA GLU A 382 27.02 10.06 0.27
C GLU A 382 26.57 8.67 0.77
N HIS A 383 26.14 7.79 -0.14
CA HIS A 383 25.55 6.49 0.20
C HIS A 383 26.47 5.62 1.08
N LYS A 384 27.79 5.63 0.82
CA LYS A 384 28.75 4.81 1.59
C LYS A 384 28.78 5.23 3.06
N VAL A 385 28.90 6.53 3.32
CA VAL A 385 28.91 7.11 4.67
C VAL A 385 27.55 6.90 5.35
N ALA A 386 26.47 7.14 4.63
CA ALA A 386 25.11 6.94 5.11
C ALA A 386 24.85 5.47 5.53
N ARG A 387 25.32 4.51 4.73
CA ARG A 387 25.25 3.08 5.02
C ARG A 387 25.94 2.73 6.34
N GLU A 388 27.17 3.19 6.54
CA GLU A 388 27.94 2.94 7.77
C GLU A 388 27.23 3.53 8.99
N ARG A 389 26.73 4.76 8.87
CA ARG A 389 25.93 5.43 9.92
C ARG A 389 24.70 4.61 10.29
N ALA A 390 23.94 4.13 9.31
CA ALA A 390 22.75 3.32 9.55
C ALA A 390 23.10 2.00 10.24
N LEU A 391 24.10 1.26 9.74
CA LEU A 391 24.52 0.01 10.38
C LEU A 391 24.88 0.20 11.85
N ALA A 392 25.61 1.27 12.17
CA ALA A 392 25.98 1.60 13.54
C ALA A 392 24.75 1.96 14.41
N ALA A 393 23.81 2.74 13.89
CA ALA A 393 22.60 3.13 14.60
C ALA A 393 21.68 1.93 14.90
N TYR A 394 21.46 1.04 13.92
CA TYR A 394 20.66 -0.17 14.13
C TYR A 394 21.33 -1.11 15.12
N LYS A 395 22.65 -1.32 14.99
CA LYS A 395 23.39 -2.17 15.93
C LYS A 395 23.27 -1.66 17.37
N ARG A 396 23.52 -0.37 17.61
CA ARG A 396 23.37 0.24 18.94
C ARG A 396 21.94 0.17 19.48
N GLY A 397 20.95 0.44 18.63
CA GLY A 397 19.54 0.39 19.03
C GLY A 397 19.11 -1.00 19.46
N ILE A 398 19.51 -2.03 18.71
CA ILE A 398 19.18 -3.42 19.04
C ILE A 398 19.94 -3.89 20.28
N GLU A 399 21.24 -3.58 20.42
CA GLU A 399 22.05 -3.96 21.58
C GLU A 399 21.59 -3.28 22.89
N SER A 400 20.97 -2.11 22.80
CA SER A 400 20.38 -1.40 23.94
C SER A 400 18.92 -1.77 24.21
N GLY A 401 18.27 -2.49 23.30
CA GLY A 401 16.93 -3.06 23.49
C GLY A 401 17.01 -4.33 24.32
N LEU A 402 16.53 -4.28 25.55
CA LEU A 402 16.43 -5.42 26.48
C LEU A 402 15.64 -6.60 25.91
#